data_AF-A0A672MWU2-F1
#
_entry.id   AF-A0A672MWU2-F1
#
_cell.length_a   1.000
_cell.length_b   1.000
_cell.length_c   1.000
_cell.angle_alpha   90.00
_cell.angle_beta   90.00
_cell.angle_gamma   90.00
#
_symmetry.space_group_name_H-M   'P 1'
#
loop_
_entity.id
_entity.type
_entity.pdbx_description
1 polymer ?
#
loop_
_entity_poly.entity_id
_entity_poly.type
_entity_poly.pdbx_seq_one_letter_code
_entity_poly.pdbx_strand_id
1 'polypeptide(L)'
;MASMFTRVLSGRNTAMIMAGLGAGTLVSSYFMPESGVSAGDKKKLYPPSADYPDLRKHNNCMASTLTPAIYGLLRDKLPPNNWSLDQCIQTGVDNPGHPFIKTVGMVAGDEESYEVFAEIFNPVIKDRHNGYHPTTMKHPTDLDSSKITSGMFDENYVLSSRVRTGCSIRGLSLPPACTRAECREVERVEVQALSGLKDDLAGKYYSLTEMTEQEQQQLIDEHFLFDKPVSPLLISSGMARDWPDEDHTRVISMENGGNMKRVFERFCRGLKEVGLI
;
A
#
# COMPACT_ATOMS: atom_id res chain seq x y z
N MET A 1 49.46 3.21 -3.06
CA MET A 1 50.27 2.31 -2.22
C MET A 1 49.66 2.32 -0.84
N ALA A 2 48.66 1.48 -0.57
CA ALA A 2 48.76 0.05 -0.22
C ALA A 2 49.06 -0.13 1.28
N SER A 3 47.99 -0.36 2.05
CA SER A 3 47.93 -1.09 3.33
C SER A 3 46.50 -0.91 3.85
N MET A 4 45.75 -1.88 4.36
CA MET A 4 45.76 -3.34 4.46
C MET A 4 44.30 -3.67 4.84
N PHE A 5 43.80 -4.85 4.49
CA PHE A 5 43.21 -5.79 5.44
C PHE A 5 42.52 -6.93 4.70
N THR A 6 43.05 -8.11 4.97
CA THR A 6 42.65 -9.42 4.48
C THR A 6 41.39 -9.91 5.21
N ARG A 7 40.57 -10.65 4.47
CA ARG A 7 39.47 -11.55 4.90
C ARG A 7 39.70 -12.24 6.25
N VAL A 8 38.62 -12.51 6.99
CA VAL A 8 38.00 -13.86 7.12
C VAL A 8 36.77 -13.83 8.05
N LEU A 9 35.65 -14.26 7.48
CA LEU A 9 34.50 -15.06 7.97
C LEU A 9 34.07 -15.10 9.45
N SER A 10 32.73 -15.10 9.54
CA SER A 10 31.86 -15.93 10.38
C SER A 10 31.34 -15.34 11.69
N GLY A 11 30.00 -15.24 11.71
CA GLY A 11 29.07 -15.42 12.81
C GLY A 11 29.54 -15.15 14.24
N ARG A 12 28.82 -14.24 14.91
CA ARG A 12 27.90 -14.59 16.01
C ARG A 12 27.31 -13.32 16.61
N ASN A 13 26.02 -13.41 16.90
CA ASN A 13 25.24 -12.48 17.72
C ASN A 13 26.07 -11.92 18.87
N THR A 14 26.24 -10.61 18.91
CA THR A 14 26.69 -9.91 20.11
C THR A 14 25.75 -8.74 20.36
N ALA A 15 24.81 -8.96 21.27
CA ALA A 15 23.99 -7.90 21.85
C ALA A 15 24.90 -7.02 22.72
N MET A 16 25.04 -5.74 22.35
CA MET A 16 25.63 -4.72 23.22
C MET A 16 24.51 -4.09 24.04
N ILE A 17 24.37 -4.51 25.30
CA ILE A 17 23.56 -3.81 26.29
C ILE A 17 24.40 -2.64 26.81
N MET A 18 24.07 -1.41 26.39
CA MET A 18 24.56 -0.20 27.04
C MET A 18 23.54 0.19 28.12
N ALA A 19 23.90 -0.07 29.38
CA ALA A 19 23.20 0.47 30.53
C ALA A 19 23.63 1.93 30.74
N GLY A 20 22.74 2.88 30.45
CA GLY A 20 22.86 4.28 30.81
C GLY A 20 21.61 4.74 31.56
N LEU A 21 21.76 4.99 32.86
CA LEU A 21 20.72 5.53 33.75
C LEU A 21 20.38 6.97 33.35
N GLY A 22 19.12 7.22 32.99
CA GLY A 22 18.57 8.56 32.79
C GLY A 22 17.06 8.52 32.63
N ALA A 23 16.33 9.21 33.50
CA ALA A 23 14.87 9.23 33.52
C ALA A 23 14.27 9.86 32.25
N GLY A 24 13.25 9.21 31.68
CA GLY A 24 12.38 9.79 30.65
C GLY A 24 12.23 8.92 29.40
N THR A 25 10.98 8.68 29.01
CA THR A 25 10.54 8.01 27.76
C THR A 25 10.91 6.52 27.60
N LEU A 26 9.95 5.64 27.94
CA LEU A 26 9.93 4.27 27.43
C LEU A 26 9.55 4.32 25.94
N VAL A 27 10.54 4.44 25.06
CA VAL A 27 10.35 4.12 23.64
C VAL A 27 10.30 2.61 23.53
N SER A 28 9.09 2.04 23.45
CA SER A 28 8.91 0.65 23.10
C SER A 28 9.21 0.48 21.61
N SER A 29 10.49 0.35 21.25
CA SER A 29 10.88 -0.03 19.90
C SER A 29 10.45 -1.48 19.67
N TYR A 30 9.36 -1.69 18.93
CA TYR A 30 9.01 -2.99 18.39
C TYR A 30 10.03 -3.35 17.31
N PHE A 31 11.11 -4.03 17.70
CA PHE A 31 11.96 -4.74 16.75
C PHE A 31 11.22 -6.01 16.32
N MET A 32 10.56 -5.96 15.17
CA MET A 32 10.12 -7.18 14.50
C MET A 32 11.32 -7.83 13.81
N PRO A 33 11.66 -9.09 14.14
CA PRO A 33 12.72 -9.80 13.44
C PRO A 33 12.28 -10.12 12.00
N GLU A 34 13.19 -10.02 11.02
CA GLU A 34 12.99 -10.63 9.71
C GLU A 34 12.95 -12.16 9.88
N SER A 35 11.74 -12.71 10.01
CA SER A 35 11.48 -14.14 9.88
C SER A 35 10.97 -14.41 8.47
N GLY A 36 11.54 -15.40 7.76
CA GLY A 36 11.02 -15.85 6.48
C GLY A 36 9.52 -16.19 6.58
N VAL A 37 8.76 -15.90 5.52
CA VAL A 37 7.30 -16.07 5.50
C VAL A 37 6.95 -17.56 5.68
N SER A 38 6.39 -17.90 6.84
CA SER A 38 5.90 -19.25 7.13
C SER A 38 4.37 -19.23 7.06
N ALA A 39 3.80 -19.61 5.92
CA ALA A 39 2.35 -19.77 5.79
C ALA A 39 1.86 -20.95 6.64
N GLY A 40 0.83 -20.71 7.44
CA GLY A 40 0.09 -21.77 8.12
C GLY A 40 -0.93 -22.44 7.19
N ASP A 41 -1.37 -23.64 7.56
CA ASP A 41 -2.47 -24.33 6.89
C ASP A 41 -3.69 -24.42 7.82
N LYS A 42 -4.86 -23.97 7.36
CA LYS A 42 -6.14 -24.14 8.05
C LYS A 42 -7.09 -24.94 7.17
N LYS A 43 -7.09 -26.25 7.38
CA LYS A 43 -7.94 -27.18 6.63
C LYS A 43 -9.42 -26.88 6.89
N LYS A 44 -10.16 -26.53 5.83
CA LYS A 44 -11.62 -26.36 5.88
C LYS A 44 -12.34 -27.72 5.84
N LEU A 45 -13.60 -27.71 6.27
CA LEU A 45 -14.45 -28.90 6.37
C LEU A 45 -14.71 -29.57 5.00
N TYR A 46 -15.01 -28.75 3.99
CA TYR A 46 -15.39 -29.22 2.66
C TYR A 46 -14.19 -29.28 1.70
N PRO A 47 -14.25 -30.09 0.62
CA PRO A 47 -13.22 -30.09 -0.40
C PRO A 47 -13.13 -28.73 -1.11
N PRO A 48 -11.95 -28.29 -1.59
CA PRO A 48 -11.77 -26.99 -2.26
C PRO A 48 -12.74 -26.72 -3.41
N SER A 49 -13.10 -27.73 -4.19
CA SER A 49 -14.04 -27.57 -5.29
C SER A 49 -15.44 -27.13 -4.87
N ALA A 50 -15.85 -27.39 -3.62
CA ALA A 50 -17.16 -26.98 -3.11
C ALA A 50 -17.23 -25.49 -2.77
N ASP A 51 -16.07 -24.86 -2.51
CA ASP A 51 -15.97 -23.42 -2.23
C ASP A 51 -15.55 -22.61 -3.48
N TYR A 52 -15.30 -23.27 -4.62
CA TYR A 52 -14.83 -22.59 -5.84
C TYR A 52 -15.91 -21.61 -6.38
N PRO A 53 -15.56 -20.35 -6.66
CA PRO A 53 -16.55 -19.35 -7.06
C PRO A 53 -17.08 -19.58 -8.49
N ASP A 54 -18.36 -19.28 -8.71
CA ASP A 54 -18.94 -19.22 -10.05
C ASP A 54 -18.58 -17.89 -10.73
N LEU A 55 -17.61 -17.95 -11.64
CA LEU A 55 -17.06 -16.79 -12.34
C LEU A 55 -17.48 -16.72 -13.82
N ARG A 56 -18.52 -17.47 -14.24
CA ARG A 56 -18.92 -17.60 -15.65
C ARG A 56 -19.31 -16.28 -16.33
N LYS A 57 -19.68 -15.26 -15.56
CA LYS A 57 -20.13 -13.95 -16.05
C LYS A 57 -19.17 -12.82 -15.66
N HIS A 58 -17.95 -13.16 -15.26
CA HIS A 58 -17.00 -12.20 -14.71
C HIS A 58 -15.95 -11.76 -15.73
N ASN A 59 -15.65 -10.47 -15.72
CA ASN A 59 -14.62 -9.84 -16.54
C ASN A 59 -13.70 -8.97 -15.66
N ASN A 60 -12.84 -9.64 -14.90
CA ASN A 60 -11.76 -9.02 -14.13
C ASN A 60 -10.49 -9.91 -14.21
N CYS A 61 -9.32 -9.36 -13.87
CA CYS A 61 -8.03 -10.06 -13.98
C CYS A 61 -7.99 -11.33 -13.12
N MET A 62 -8.48 -11.28 -11.88
CA MET A 62 -8.59 -12.42 -10.97
C MET A 62 -9.40 -13.54 -11.61
N ALA A 63 -10.60 -13.26 -12.12
CA ALA A 63 -11.46 -14.26 -12.73
C ALA A 63 -10.89 -14.85 -14.03
N SER A 64 -10.10 -14.07 -14.77
CA SER A 64 -9.39 -14.55 -15.97
C SER A 64 -8.25 -15.52 -15.63
N THR A 65 -7.79 -15.53 -14.38
CA THR A 65 -6.56 -16.19 -13.95
C THR A 65 -6.82 -17.35 -12.99
N LEU A 66 -7.84 -17.24 -12.14
CA LEU A 66 -8.16 -18.26 -11.15
C LEU A 66 -8.57 -19.57 -11.84
N THR A 67 -7.99 -20.67 -11.37
CA THR A 67 -8.34 -22.02 -11.83
C THR A 67 -8.66 -22.91 -10.63
N PRO A 68 -9.42 -24.01 -10.80
CA PRO A 68 -9.67 -24.96 -9.73
C PRO A 68 -8.39 -25.50 -9.07
N ALA A 69 -7.30 -25.65 -9.85
CA ALA A 69 -6.01 -26.09 -9.33
C ALA A 69 -5.36 -25.03 -8.42
N ILE A 70 -5.31 -23.77 -8.87
CA ILE A 70 -4.77 -22.65 -8.07
C ILE A 70 -5.59 -22.48 -6.79
N TYR A 71 -6.92 -22.51 -6.90
CA TYR A 71 -7.81 -22.39 -5.75
C TYR A 71 -7.59 -23.54 -4.75
N GLY A 72 -7.54 -24.78 -5.23
CA GLY A 72 -7.27 -25.95 -4.38
C GLY A 72 -5.92 -25.91 -3.68
N LEU A 73 -4.90 -25.32 -4.33
CA LEU A 73 -3.56 -25.15 -3.76
C LEU A 73 -3.52 -24.10 -2.65
N LEU A 74 -4.23 -22.99 -2.84
CA LEU A 74 -4.08 -21.78 -2.02
C LEU A 74 -5.18 -21.59 -0.96
N ARG A 75 -6.37 -22.18 -1.12
CA ARG A 75 -7.55 -21.90 -0.28
C ARG A 75 -7.29 -22.05 1.23
N ASP A 76 -6.53 -23.07 1.60
CA ASP A 76 -6.28 -23.41 3.01
C ASP A 76 -4.99 -22.76 3.56
N LYS A 77 -4.26 -21.98 2.73
CA LYS A 77 -3.06 -21.25 3.14
C LYS A 77 -3.43 -19.97 3.88
N LEU A 78 -2.68 -19.67 4.94
CA LEU A 78 -2.83 -18.43 5.71
C LEU A 78 -1.48 -17.75 5.94
N PRO A 79 -1.35 -16.44 5.63
CA PRO A 79 -0.24 -15.60 6.08
C PRO A 79 -0.31 -15.40 7.61
N PRO A 80 0.76 -14.84 8.24
CA PRO A 80 0.82 -14.64 9.69
C PRO A 80 -0.40 -13.93 10.29
N ASN A 81 -1.01 -12.99 9.57
CA ASN A 81 -2.19 -12.22 10.02
C ASN A 81 -3.54 -12.87 9.66
N ASN A 82 -3.55 -14.15 9.24
CA ASN A 82 -4.75 -14.94 8.94
C ASN A 82 -5.62 -14.38 7.80
N TRP A 83 -5.05 -13.63 6.86
CA TRP A 83 -5.74 -13.16 5.66
C TRP A 83 -5.83 -14.24 4.57
N SER A 84 -7.03 -14.76 4.31
CA SER A 84 -7.22 -15.90 3.40
C SER A 84 -7.34 -15.52 1.93
N LEU A 85 -7.14 -16.50 1.03
CA LEU A 85 -7.38 -16.35 -0.41
C LEU A 85 -8.80 -15.84 -0.71
N ASP A 86 -9.82 -16.36 -0.01
CA ASP A 86 -11.21 -15.95 -0.26
C ASP A 86 -11.40 -14.46 0.03
N GLN A 87 -10.77 -13.95 1.09
CA GLN A 87 -10.79 -12.52 1.42
C GLN A 87 -10.04 -11.70 0.36
N CYS A 88 -8.93 -12.20 -0.19
CA CYS A 88 -8.25 -11.55 -1.31
C CYS A 88 -9.16 -11.39 -2.53
N ILE A 89 -9.91 -12.43 -2.91
CA ILE A 89 -10.68 -12.46 -4.16
C ILE A 89 -12.12 -11.97 -4.03
N GLN A 90 -12.63 -11.77 -2.80
CA GLN A 90 -14.03 -11.46 -2.52
C GLN A 90 -14.57 -10.31 -3.38
N THR A 91 -13.82 -9.20 -3.47
CA THR A 91 -14.22 -8.05 -4.30
C THR A 91 -14.39 -8.41 -5.78
N GLY A 92 -13.55 -9.31 -6.32
CA GLY A 92 -13.70 -9.77 -7.69
C GLY A 92 -14.85 -10.77 -7.88
N VAL A 93 -15.20 -11.54 -6.85
CA VAL A 93 -16.36 -12.44 -6.88
C VAL A 93 -17.67 -11.64 -6.84
N ASP A 94 -17.74 -10.63 -5.97
CA ASP A 94 -18.94 -9.81 -5.79
C ASP A 94 -19.17 -8.83 -6.95
N ASN A 95 -18.08 -8.43 -7.63
CA ASN A 95 -18.12 -7.48 -8.73
C ASN A 95 -17.74 -8.17 -10.05
N PRO A 96 -18.72 -8.59 -10.87
CA PRO A 96 -18.46 -9.29 -12.13
C PRO A 96 -17.74 -8.43 -13.18
N GLY A 97 -17.48 -7.15 -12.87
CA GLY A 97 -16.71 -6.25 -13.71
C GLY A 97 -17.61 -5.30 -14.50
N HIS A 98 -16.98 -4.56 -15.41
CA HIS A 98 -17.62 -3.56 -16.25
C HIS A 98 -17.30 -3.84 -17.72
N PRO A 99 -18.24 -3.68 -18.67
CA PRO A 99 -18.01 -4.01 -20.08
C PRO A 99 -16.81 -3.28 -20.72
N PHE A 100 -16.52 -2.06 -20.26
CA PHE A 100 -15.50 -1.20 -20.86
C PHE A 100 -14.19 -1.13 -20.06
N ILE A 101 -14.19 -1.58 -18.80
CA ILE A 101 -13.04 -1.43 -17.90
C ILE A 101 -12.85 -2.75 -17.17
N LYS A 102 -11.75 -3.44 -17.49
CA LYS A 102 -11.33 -4.66 -16.78
C LYS A 102 -10.70 -4.27 -15.45
N THR A 103 -11.36 -4.63 -14.35
CA THR A 103 -10.84 -4.42 -13.00
C THR A 103 -9.86 -5.54 -12.61
N VAL A 104 -9.10 -5.35 -11.53
CA VAL A 104 -8.18 -6.38 -11.02
C VAL A 104 -8.96 -7.54 -10.39
N GLY A 105 -9.90 -7.25 -9.48
CA GLY A 105 -10.75 -8.26 -8.85
C GLY A 105 -10.13 -9.00 -7.67
N MET A 106 -9.04 -8.49 -7.11
CA MET A 106 -8.50 -8.99 -5.83
C MET A 106 -7.66 -7.92 -5.13
N VAL A 107 -7.51 -8.06 -3.82
CA VAL A 107 -6.72 -7.17 -2.94
C VAL A 107 -5.79 -7.97 -2.04
N ALA A 108 -4.72 -7.34 -1.57
CA ALA A 108 -3.87 -7.87 -0.50
C ALA A 108 -4.34 -7.34 0.86
N GLY A 109 -4.29 -8.20 1.89
CA GLY A 109 -4.61 -7.80 3.26
C GLY A 109 -3.37 -7.41 4.07
N ASP A 110 -2.20 -7.90 3.68
CA ASP A 110 -0.91 -7.68 4.33
C ASP A 110 0.23 -7.80 3.30
N GLU A 111 1.48 -7.51 3.72
CA GLU A 111 2.67 -7.61 2.84
C GLU A 111 2.88 -9.05 2.37
N GLU A 112 2.68 -10.01 3.27
CA GLU A 112 2.88 -11.45 3.04
C GLU A 112 1.89 -12.04 2.05
N SER A 113 0.71 -11.45 1.86
CA SER A 113 -0.31 -11.87 0.90
C SER A 113 0.28 -12.04 -0.51
N TYR A 114 1.20 -11.16 -0.93
CA TYR A 114 1.83 -11.23 -2.24
C TYR A 114 2.75 -12.45 -2.41
N GLU A 115 3.35 -12.94 -1.33
CA GLU A 115 4.21 -14.12 -1.34
C GLU A 115 3.41 -15.41 -1.15
N VAL A 116 2.54 -15.46 -0.14
CA VAL A 116 1.73 -16.65 0.20
C VAL A 116 0.79 -17.02 -0.95
N PHE A 117 0.21 -16.02 -1.62
CA PHE A 117 -0.71 -16.22 -2.75
C PHE A 117 -0.06 -15.85 -4.10
N ALA A 118 1.27 -15.95 -4.20
CA ALA A 118 2.03 -15.61 -5.41
C ALA A 118 1.53 -16.32 -6.68
N GLU A 119 1.06 -17.57 -6.55
CA GLU A 119 0.53 -18.37 -7.66
C GLU A 119 -0.69 -17.74 -8.36
N ILE A 120 -1.44 -16.87 -7.67
CA ILE A 120 -2.51 -16.06 -8.29
C ILE A 120 -2.10 -14.60 -8.48
N PHE A 121 -1.36 -13.99 -7.56
CA PHE A 121 -0.94 -12.59 -7.68
C PHE A 121 0.00 -12.37 -8.87
N ASN A 122 0.99 -13.23 -9.09
CA ASN A 122 1.95 -13.07 -10.19
C ASN A 122 1.30 -13.02 -11.57
N PRO A 123 0.43 -13.97 -11.96
CA PRO A 123 -0.24 -13.90 -13.25
C PRO A 123 -1.23 -12.73 -13.34
N VAL A 124 -1.91 -12.34 -12.26
CA VAL A 124 -2.77 -11.14 -12.22
C VAL A 124 -1.95 -9.85 -12.41
N ILE A 125 -0.79 -9.73 -11.76
CA ILE A 125 0.13 -8.60 -11.93
C ILE A 125 0.62 -8.54 -13.37
N LYS A 126 0.98 -9.68 -13.97
CA LYS A 126 1.40 -9.75 -15.37
C LYS A 126 0.33 -9.28 -16.33
N ASP A 127 -0.92 -9.71 -16.16
CA ASP A 127 -2.06 -9.26 -16.97
C ASP A 127 -2.28 -7.76 -16.81
N ARG A 128 -2.33 -7.28 -15.56
CA ARG A 128 -2.64 -5.88 -15.26
C ARG A 128 -1.55 -4.91 -15.69
N HIS A 129 -0.28 -5.34 -15.64
CA HIS A 129 0.91 -4.54 -15.95
C HIS A 129 1.56 -4.93 -17.28
N ASN A 130 0.76 -5.41 -18.23
CA ASN A 130 1.12 -5.61 -19.64
C ASN A 130 2.44 -6.37 -19.85
N GLY A 131 2.60 -7.49 -19.14
CA GLY A 131 3.73 -8.41 -19.29
C GLY A 131 4.83 -8.29 -18.24
N TYR A 132 4.76 -7.32 -17.32
CA TYR A 132 5.68 -7.28 -16.18
C TYR A 132 5.55 -8.55 -15.33
N HIS A 133 6.65 -9.30 -15.15
CA HIS A 133 6.62 -10.57 -14.43
C HIS A 133 7.41 -10.47 -13.12
N PRO A 134 6.75 -10.54 -11.94
CA PRO A 134 7.41 -10.27 -10.64
C PRO A 134 8.60 -11.17 -10.31
N THR A 135 8.62 -12.41 -10.82
CA THR A 135 9.70 -13.38 -10.50
C THR A 135 10.88 -13.34 -11.48
N THR A 136 10.74 -12.73 -12.66
CA THR A 136 11.80 -12.70 -13.68
C THR A 136 12.26 -11.29 -14.01
N MET A 137 11.57 -10.27 -13.53
CA MET A 137 11.90 -8.86 -13.69
C MET A 137 12.11 -8.21 -12.33
N LYS A 138 12.87 -7.11 -12.30
CA LYS A 138 13.00 -6.25 -11.11
C LYS A 138 12.45 -4.87 -11.42
N HIS A 139 11.68 -4.30 -10.50
CA HIS A 139 11.15 -2.95 -10.64
C HIS A 139 12.23 -1.92 -10.28
N PRO A 140 12.63 -1.00 -11.19
CA PRO A 140 13.51 0.10 -10.85
C PRO A 140 12.71 1.26 -10.22
N THR A 141 13.18 1.78 -9.09
CA THR A 141 12.67 3.02 -8.48
C THR A 141 13.65 4.15 -8.74
N ASP A 142 13.15 5.27 -9.29
CA ASP A 142 13.95 6.45 -9.63
C ASP A 142 13.17 7.73 -9.30
N LEU A 143 13.56 8.39 -8.22
CA LEU A 143 12.97 9.65 -7.74
C LEU A 143 13.95 10.81 -7.89
N ASP A 144 14.81 10.75 -8.90
CA ASP A 144 15.65 11.86 -9.31
C ASP A 144 14.88 12.78 -10.26
N SER A 145 14.27 13.83 -9.70
CA SER A 145 13.50 14.81 -10.47
C SER A 145 14.37 15.60 -11.46
N SER A 146 15.69 15.64 -11.27
CA SER A 146 16.58 16.38 -12.18
C SER A 146 16.65 15.78 -13.58
N LYS A 147 16.34 14.48 -13.73
CA LYS A 147 16.25 13.78 -15.02
C LYS A 147 15.10 14.29 -15.89
N ILE A 148 14.11 14.95 -15.29
CA ILE A 148 13.02 15.60 -16.00
C ILE A 148 13.48 16.99 -16.43
N THR A 149 13.90 17.11 -17.69
CA THR A 149 14.49 18.35 -18.22
C THR A 149 13.47 19.34 -18.79
N SER A 150 12.29 18.87 -19.19
CA SER A 150 11.13 19.67 -19.62
C SER A 150 9.88 19.27 -18.82
N GLY A 151 8.77 19.98 -18.98
CA GLY A 151 7.52 19.67 -18.29
C GLY A 151 6.61 20.87 -18.07
N MET A 152 6.74 21.90 -18.91
CA MET A 152 5.78 23.00 -18.98
C MET A 152 4.82 22.73 -20.15
N PHE A 153 3.57 22.47 -19.83
CA PHE A 153 2.51 22.29 -20.82
C PHE A 153 1.82 23.62 -21.15
N ASP A 154 1.14 23.66 -22.31
CA ASP A 154 0.34 24.82 -22.71
C ASP A 154 -0.91 24.93 -21.84
N GLU A 155 -1.00 26.01 -21.06
CA GLU A 155 -2.07 26.27 -20.10
C GLU A 155 -3.41 26.64 -20.76
N ASN A 156 -3.44 26.87 -22.08
CA ASN A 156 -4.69 26.94 -22.83
C ASN A 156 -5.40 25.57 -22.91
N TYR A 157 -4.66 24.48 -22.67
CA TYR A 157 -5.17 23.11 -22.72
C TYR A 157 -5.08 22.41 -21.36
N VAL A 158 -4.02 22.65 -20.59
CA VAL A 158 -3.80 22.01 -19.28
C VAL A 158 -4.23 22.93 -18.14
N LEU A 159 -5.32 22.55 -17.48
CA LEU A 159 -5.90 23.32 -16.37
C LEU A 159 -5.14 23.11 -15.05
N SER A 160 -4.66 21.89 -14.80
CA SER A 160 -3.93 21.54 -13.58
C SER A 160 -3.03 20.33 -13.80
N SER A 161 -2.01 20.23 -12.94
CA SER A 161 -0.99 19.18 -12.97
C SER A 161 -0.95 18.48 -11.61
N ARG A 162 -0.95 17.13 -11.60
CA ARG A 162 -0.98 16.33 -10.37
C ARG A 162 -0.17 15.04 -10.49
N VAL A 163 0.63 14.76 -9.46
CA VAL A 163 1.35 13.50 -9.26
C VAL A 163 0.88 12.88 -7.94
N ARG A 164 0.62 11.56 -7.94
CA ARG A 164 0.22 10.82 -6.74
C ARG A 164 0.95 9.48 -6.63
N THR A 165 1.16 9.02 -5.40
CA THR A 165 1.52 7.63 -5.09
C THR A 165 0.79 7.16 -3.83
N GLY A 166 0.92 5.88 -3.49
CA GLY A 166 0.57 5.35 -2.17
C GLY A 166 1.80 4.72 -1.54
N CYS A 167 1.89 4.81 -0.21
CA CYS A 167 2.91 4.13 0.59
C CYS A 167 2.19 3.25 1.62
N SER A 168 2.89 2.29 2.19
CA SER A 168 2.34 1.42 3.23
C SER A 168 3.40 1.20 4.30
N ILE A 169 2.99 1.22 5.56
CA ILE A 169 3.88 1.06 6.70
C ILE A 169 4.07 -0.42 6.96
N ARG A 170 5.31 -0.91 6.83
CA ARG A 170 5.64 -2.31 7.08
C ARG A 170 5.28 -2.71 8.51
N GLY A 171 4.73 -3.91 8.66
CA GLY A 171 4.33 -4.49 9.94
C GLY A 171 2.91 -4.14 10.37
N LEU A 172 2.18 -3.33 9.59
CA LEU A 172 0.76 -3.04 9.77
C LEU A 172 -0.03 -3.61 8.59
N SER A 173 -1.15 -4.27 8.89
CA SER A 173 -2.02 -4.82 7.85
C SER A 173 -2.58 -3.72 6.95
N LEU A 174 -2.85 -4.04 5.69
CA LEU A 174 -3.45 -3.13 4.71
C LEU A 174 -4.94 -2.89 5.03
N PRO A 175 -5.54 -1.81 4.50
CA PRO A 175 -6.95 -1.43 4.69
C PRO A 175 -8.00 -2.57 4.63
N PRO A 176 -7.93 -3.56 3.72
CA PRO A 176 -8.87 -4.69 3.74
C PRO A 176 -8.91 -5.47 5.05
N ALA A 177 -7.78 -5.57 5.76
CA ALA A 177 -7.58 -6.47 6.88
C ALA A 177 -7.30 -5.76 8.22
N CYS A 178 -6.84 -4.51 8.19
CA CYS A 178 -6.40 -3.82 9.40
C CYS A 178 -7.50 -3.73 10.47
N THR A 179 -7.09 -3.93 11.71
CA THR A 179 -7.91 -3.64 12.88
C THR A 179 -7.96 -2.14 13.16
N ARG A 180 -8.92 -1.68 13.97
CA ARG A 180 -8.97 -0.28 14.44
C ARG A 180 -7.66 0.14 15.13
N ALA A 181 -6.98 -0.78 15.81
CA ALA A 181 -5.73 -0.48 16.50
C ALA A 181 -4.57 -0.25 15.52
N GLU A 182 -4.43 -1.11 14.50
CA GLU A 182 -3.42 -0.93 13.45
C GLU A 182 -3.67 0.35 12.65
N CYS A 183 -4.93 0.60 12.28
CA CYS A 183 -5.33 1.82 11.58
C CYS A 183 -4.96 3.10 12.35
N ARG A 184 -5.23 3.15 13.66
CA ARG A 184 -4.84 4.30 14.51
C ARG A 184 -3.33 4.40 14.69
N GLU A 185 -2.60 3.29 14.64
CA GLU A 185 -1.14 3.32 14.69
C GLU A 185 -0.55 3.88 13.39
N VAL A 186 -1.16 3.59 12.23
CA VAL A 186 -0.84 4.23 10.95
C VAL A 186 -1.00 5.74 11.06
N GLU A 187 -2.19 6.22 11.44
CA GLU A 187 -2.49 7.65 11.63
C GLU A 187 -1.46 8.30 12.57
N ARG A 188 -1.17 7.68 13.72
CA ARG A 188 -0.20 8.19 14.70
C ARG A 188 1.20 8.34 14.10
N VAL A 189 1.68 7.33 13.36
CA VAL A 189 3.01 7.34 12.73
C VAL A 189 3.09 8.39 11.62
N GLU A 190 2.07 8.47 10.77
CA GLU A 190 2.00 9.42 9.66
C GLU A 190 1.95 10.87 10.17
N VAL A 191 1.05 11.19 11.10
CA VAL A 191 0.92 12.53 11.68
C VAL A 191 2.22 12.95 12.37
N GLN A 192 2.86 12.03 13.09
CA GLN A 192 4.15 12.30 13.72
C GLN A 192 5.23 12.64 12.68
N ALA A 193 5.35 11.86 11.61
CA ALA A 193 6.32 12.11 10.55
C ALA A 193 6.05 13.45 9.82
N LEU A 194 4.79 13.70 9.46
CA LEU A 194 4.37 14.91 8.75
C LEU A 194 4.56 16.19 9.58
N SER A 195 4.43 16.10 10.91
CA SER A 195 4.68 17.23 11.82
C SER A 195 6.14 17.73 11.80
N GLY A 196 7.07 16.90 11.31
CA GLY A 196 8.48 17.24 11.17
C GLY A 196 8.81 18.04 9.90
N LEU A 197 7.88 18.13 8.94
CA LEU A 197 8.09 18.86 7.68
C LEU A 197 8.20 20.37 7.92
N LYS A 198 9.06 21.03 7.16
CA LYS A 198 9.41 22.45 7.32
C LYS A 198 9.22 23.24 6.04
N ASP A 199 9.38 24.55 6.15
CA ASP A 199 9.35 25.50 5.03
C ASP A 199 8.08 25.35 4.19
N ASP A 200 8.22 25.18 2.87
CA ASP A 200 7.09 25.04 1.95
C ASP A 200 6.41 23.66 1.98
N LEU A 201 6.94 22.71 2.76
CA LEU A 201 6.32 21.41 3.02
C LEU A 201 5.62 21.34 4.38
N ALA A 202 5.76 22.37 5.23
CA ALA A 202 5.06 22.43 6.51
C ALA A 202 3.54 22.51 6.28
N GLY A 203 2.77 21.80 7.11
CA GLY A 203 1.32 21.72 6.96
C GLY A 203 0.58 21.51 8.28
N LYS A 204 -0.74 21.37 8.17
CA LYS A 204 -1.64 21.03 9.29
C LYS A 204 -2.37 19.74 8.95
N TYR A 205 -2.42 18.84 9.94
CA TYR A 205 -3.25 17.65 9.89
C TYR A 205 -4.69 18.00 10.30
N TYR A 206 -5.68 17.43 9.60
CA TYR A 206 -7.10 17.61 9.88
C TYR A 206 -7.75 16.23 10.01
N SER A 207 -8.10 15.83 11.24
CA SER A 207 -8.82 14.58 11.47
C SER A 207 -10.26 14.69 10.97
N LEU A 208 -10.72 13.72 10.19
CA LEU A 208 -12.12 13.65 9.73
C LEU A 208 -13.13 13.56 10.87
N THR A 209 -12.71 13.06 12.04
CA THR A 209 -13.60 12.92 13.22
C THR A 209 -13.82 14.22 13.97
N GLU A 210 -12.87 15.15 13.89
CA GLU A 210 -12.85 16.41 14.65
C GLU A 210 -12.99 17.65 13.75
N MET A 211 -13.11 17.45 12.43
CA MET A 211 -13.19 18.51 11.43
C MET A 211 -14.47 19.34 11.60
N THR A 212 -14.32 20.66 11.57
CA THR A 212 -15.48 21.58 11.57
C THR A 212 -16.14 21.63 10.19
N GLU A 213 -17.43 21.99 10.12
CA GLU A 213 -18.14 22.17 8.83
C GLU A 213 -17.43 23.19 7.91
N GLN A 214 -16.82 24.23 8.49
CA GLN A 214 -16.07 25.23 7.75
C GLN A 214 -14.78 24.65 7.15
N GLU A 215 -13.99 23.91 7.92
CA GLU A 215 -12.79 23.24 7.42
C GLU A 215 -13.15 22.19 6.36
N GLN A 216 -14.25 21.46 6.57
CA GLN A 216 -14.76 20.48 5.62
C GLN A 216 -15.11 21.13 4.28
N GLN A 217 -15.89 22.22 4.29
CA GLN A 217 -16.27 22.92 3.06
C GLN A 217 -15.05 23.50 2.35
N GLN A 218 -14.08 24.06 3.09
CA GLN A 218 -12.84 24.56 2.51
C GLN A 218 -12.08 23.45 1.77
N LEU A 219 -11.91 22.29 2.38
CA LEU A 219 -11.18 21.16 1.76
C LEU A 219 -11.93 20.56 0.56
N ILE A 220 -13.27 20.65 0.52
CA ILE A 220 -14.08 20.29 -0.65
C ILE A 220 -13.81 21.26 -1.81
N ASP A 221 -13.86 22.57 -1.53
CA ASP A 221 -13.66 23.63 -2.52
C ASP A 221 -12.24 23.59 -3.11
N GLU A 222 -11.25 23.24 -2.29
CA GLU A 222 -9.84 23.06 -2.69
C GLU A 222 -9.55 21.69 -3.35
N HIS A 223 -10.55 20.82 -3.46
CA HIS A 223 -10.43 19.45 -4.00
C HIS A 223 -9.45 18.55 -3.24
N PHE A 224 -9.35 18.73 -1.92
CA PHE A 224 -8.48 17.97 -1.03
C PHE A 224 -9.21 16.92 -0.19
N LEU A 225 -10.49 17.12 0.11
CA LEU A 225 -11.27 16.17 0.88
C LEU A 225 -11.66 14.94 0.04
N PHE A 226 -11.65 13.76 0.67
CA PHE A 226 -12.15 12.52 0.07
C PHE A 226 -13.43 12.08 0.78
N ASP A 227 -14.37 11.56 -0.01
CA ASP A 227 -15.65 11.07 0.49
C ASP A 227 -15.54 9.65 1.04
N LYS A 228 -16.53 9.29 1.87
CA LYS A 228 -16.73 7.90 2.30
C LYS A 228 -16.75 6.98 1.07
N PRO A 229 -15.99 5.86 1.08
CA PRO A 229 -16.03 4.90 -0.01
C PRO A 229 -17.44 4.37 -0.29
N VAL A 230 -18.01 4.77 -1.44
CA VAL A 230 -19.30 4.27 -1.94
C VAL A 230 -19.13 3.23 -3.06
N SER A 231 -17.92 3.08 -3.59
CA SER A 231 -17.65 2.12 -4.65
C SER A 231 -17.85 0.69 -4.14
N PRO A 232 -18.64 -0.15 -4.82
CA PRO A 232 -18.83 -1.53 -4.41
C PRO A 232 -17.52 -2.32 -4.41
N LEU A 233 -16.53 -1.92 -5.22
CA LEU A 233 -15.19 -2.51 -5.22
C LEU A 233 -14.48 -2.34 -3.87
N LEU A 234 -14.59 -1.14 -3.27
CA LEU A 234 -13.96 -0.81 -1.98
C LEU A 234 -14.76 -1.35 -0.78
N ILE A 235 -16.09 -1.35 -0.89
CA ILE A 235 -16.96 -1.87 0.17
C ILE A 235 -16.79 -3.39 0.31
N SER A 236 -16.83 -4.12 -0.82
CA SER A 236 -16.67 -5.59 -0.83
C SER A 236 -15.24 -6.06 -0.52
N SER A 237 -14.24 -5.18 -0.64
CA SER A 237 -12.87 -5.45 -0.16
C SER A 237 -12.68 -5.11 1.33
N GLY A 238 -13.72 -4.68 2.03
CA GLY A 238 -13.64 -4.35 3.46
C GLY A 238 -12.93 -3.03 3.77
N MET A 239 -12.71 -2.15 2.78
CA MET A 239 -11.98 -0.89 2.95
C MET A 239 -12.85 0.28 3.45
N ALA A 240 -14.12 0.03 3.78
CA ALA A 240 -15.07 1.02 4.30
C ALA A 240 -15.46 0.78 5.77
N ARG A 241 -14.80 -0.18 6.44
CA ARG A 241 -15.04 -0.50 7.85
C ARG A 241 -14.60 0.66 8.73
N ASP A 242 -15.34 0.89 9.82
CA ASP A 242 -14.96 1.84 10.88
C ASP A 242 -14.74 3.30 10.41
N TRP A 243 -15.18 3.67 9.20
CA TRP A 243 -15.11 5.04 8.68
C TRP A 243 -15.65 6.08 9.70
N PRO A 244 -14.94 7.21 9.94
CA PRO A 244 -13.85 7.77 9.13
C PRO A 244 -12.42 7.48 9.62
N ASP A 245 -12.16 6.35 10.28
CA ASP A 245 -10.78 5.92 10.62
C ASP A 245 -9.89 5.87 9.33
N GLU A 246 -8.62 6.29 9.43
CA GLU A 246 -7.73 6.55 8.28
C GLU A 246 -7.18 5.30 7.56
N ASP A 247 -6.80 5.47 6.29
CA ASP A 247 -6.07 4.47 5.52
C ASP A 247 -4.55 4.78 5.57
N HIS A 248 -3.71 3.88 5.06
CA HIS A 248 -2.31 4.18 4.75
C HIS A 248 -2.18 5.41 3.84
N THR A 249 -0.95 5.89 3.64
CA THR A 249 -0.72 7.17 2.98
C THR A 249 -1.05 7.21 1.49
N ARG A 250 -1.71 8.29 1.06
CA ARG A 250 -1.73 8.76 -0.34
C ARG A 250 -1.00 10.10 -0.44
N VAL A 251 0.23 10.07 -0.95
CA VAL A 251 1.03 11.28 -1.14
C VAL A 251 0.70 11.93 -2.48
N ILE A 252 0.39 13.23 -2.45
CA ILE A 252 -0.06 14.00 -3.61
C ILE A 252 0.74 15.30 -3.70
N SER A 253 1.20 15.63 -4.90
CA SER A 253 1.68 16.96 -5.27
C SER A 253 0.82 17.45 -6.43
N MET A 254 0.28 18.66 -6.33
CA MET A 254 -0.54 19.25 -7.39
C MET A 254 -0.42 20.77 -7.40
N GLU A 255 -0.72 21.37 -8.55
CA GLU A 255 -0.89 22.80 -8.73
C GLU A 255 -1.74 23.11 -9.98
N ASN A 256 -2.30 24.32 -10.05
CA ASN A 256 -2.95 24.82 -11.26
C ASN A 256 -1.91 25.09 -12.36
N GLY A 257 -2.34 24.98 -13.62
CA GLY A 257 -1.50 25.19 -14.79
C GLY A 257 -0.68 23.97 -15.20
N GLY A 258 0.29 24.23 -16.07
CA GLY A 258 0.97 23.21 -16.87
C GLY A 258 2.35 22.77 -16.36
N ASN A 259 2.82 23.28 -15.22
CA ASN A 259 4.19 23.07 -14.75
C ASN A 259 4.39 21.73 -14.00
N MET A 260 4.24 20.63 -14.74
CA MET A 260 4.42 19.27 -14.25
C MET A 260 5.82 19.02 -13.68
N LYS A 261 6.86 19.68 -14.20
CA LYS A 261 8.22 19.55 -13.68
C LYS A 261 8.30 19.99 -12.22
N ARG A 262 7.77 21.18 -11.89
CA ARG A 262 7.74 21.69 -10.51
C ARG A 262 6.90 20.82 -9.59
N VAL A 263 5.75 20.32 -10.08
CA VAL A 263 4.92 19.36 -9.34
C VAL A 263 5.72 18.12 -8.97
N PHE A 264 6.47 17.55 -9.92
CA PHE A 264 7.27 16.34 -9.71
C PHE A 264 8.50 16.60 -8.82
N GLU A 265 9.15 17.75 -8.94
CA GLU A 265 10.25 18.15 -8.04
C GLU A 265 9.79 18.23 -6.58
N ARG A 266 8.66 18.90 -6.32
CA ARG A 266 8.05 18.96 -4.97
C ARG A 266 7.64 17.57 -4.49
N PHE A 267 7.07 16.75 -5.36
CA PHE A 267 6.68 15.37 -5.05
C PHE A 267 7.86 14.51 -4.60
N CYS A 268 8.95 14.50 -5.37
CA CYS A 268 10.16 13.74 -5.04
C CYS A 268 10.85 14.23 -3.77
N ARG A 269 10.88 15.56 -3.54
CA ARG A 269 11.43 16.12 -2.30
C ARG A 269 10.59 15.74 -1.09
N GLY A 270 9.27 15.91 -1.17
CA GLY A 270 8.35 15.55 -0.09
C GLY A 270 8.46 14.08 0.31
N LEU A 271 8.47 13.17 -0.67
CA LEU A 271 8.61 11.73 -0.39
C LEU A 271 9.91 11.37 0.35
N LYS A 272 11.03 12.00 -0.01
CA LYS A 272 12.33 11.78 0.63
C LYS A 272 12.38 12.36 2.05
N GLU A 273 11.80 13.53 2.27
CA GLU A 273 11.77 14.18 3.60
C GLU A 273 10.89 13.42 4.61
N VAL A 274 9.76 12.84 4.17
CA VAL A 274 8.93 12.00 5.04
C VAL A 274 9.61 10.66 5.36
N GLY A 275 10.63 10.26 4.59
CA GLY A 275 11.33 8.99 4.76
C GLY A 275 10.52 7.78 4.29
N LEU A 276 9.61 7.99 3.33
CA LEU A 276 8.76 6.91 2.80
C LEU A 276 9.47 6.05 1.74
N ILE A 277 10.62 6.50 1.20
CA ILE A 277 11.38 5.85 0.13
C ILE A 277 12.89 6.12 0.31
#